data_AF-A0A2M6YND3-F1
#
_entry.id   AF-A0A2M6YND3-F1
#
_cell.length_a   1.000
_cell.length_b   1.000
_cell.length_c   1.000
_cell.angle_alpha   90.00
_cell.angle_beta   90.00
_cell.angle_gamma   90.00
#
_symmetry.space_group_name_H-M   'P 1'
#
loop_
_entity.id
_entity.type
_entity.pdbx_description
1 polymer ?
#
loop_
_entity_poly.entity_id
_entity_poly.type
_entity_poly.pdbx_seq_one_letter_code
_entity_poly.pdbx_strand_id
1 'polypeptide(L)'
;MELKSLVLGLLFSVGIFALKGGLGLHYLRSRKLKGSRFIIAFVLYLVGYALLFAGAAALNHRLDLTAYFPTLRRMAESGMAIHISLAALMLLWGLWLLRRSGAKPAAGSHGWLLLVLPCPLCLLVIFCSVALLKAAFPESSGRAITFLGCGFAGMSLLALGLLGCRRGRNGEPPEILLASAMIGIAAYFCLTVVIAPQFAGIDEVYRLGAYSARNLAESAPWSWLLAPTLGALVGSGHLIQRLRIRREQSWT
;
A
#
# COMPACT_ATOMS: atom_id res chain seq x y z
N MET A 1 -8.88 -7.41 -20.18
CA MET A 1 -8.41 -7.82 -18.84
C MET A 1 -7.88 -6.63 -18.04
N GLU A 2 -7.35 -5.60 -18.72
CA GLU A 2 -6.94 -4.28 -18.21
C GLU A 2 -7.84 -3.66 -17.12
N LEU A 3 -9.15 -3.48 -17.39
CA LEU A 3 -10.05 -2.77 -16.47
C LEU A 3 -10.18 -3.47 -15.10
N LYS A 4 -10.22 -4.81 -15.07
CA LYS A 4 -10.33 -5.57 -13.82
C LYS A 4 -9.07 -5.42 -12.97
N SER A 5 -7.90 -5.47 -13.59
CA SER A 5 -6.61 -5.26 -12.92
C SER A 5 -6.49 -3.83 -12.37
N LEU A 6 -6.91 -2.84 -13.16
CA LEU A 6 -6.88 -1.44 -12.79
C LEU A 6 -7.83 -1.14 -11.62
N VAL A 7 -9.06 -1.64 -11.66
CA VAL A 7 -10.03 -1.53 -10.55
C VAL A 7 -9.52 -2.23 -9.30
N LEU A 8 -8.90 -3.40 -9.44
CA LEU A 8 -8.32 -4.13 -8.30
C LEU A 8 -7.16 -3.37 -7.67
N GLY A 9 -6.24 -2.82 -8.47
CA GLY A 9 -5.13 -2.00 -7.99
C GLY A 9 -5.59 -0.72 -7.29
N LEU A 10 -6.67 -0.11 -7.80
CA LEU A 10 -7.31 1.06 -7.23
C LEU A 10 -7.97 0.75 -5.88
N LEU A 11 -8.75 -0.33 -5.80
CA LEU A 11 -9.36 -0.81 -4.56
C LEU A 11 -8.29 -1.18 -3.51
N PHE A 12 -7.21 -1.83 -3.93
CA PHE A 12 -6.12 -2.19 -3.03
C PHE A 12 -5.41 -0.95 -2.47
N SER A 13 -5.06 0.00 -3.33
CA SER A 13 -4.38 1.24 -2.93
C SER A 13 -5.24 2.08 -2.00
N VAL A 14 -6.50 2.36 -2.40
CA VAL A 14 -7.46 3.12 -1.59
C VAL A 14 -7.80 2.38 -0.29
N GLY A 15 -7.90 1.04 -0.34
CA GLY A 15 -8.19 0.20 0.81
C GLY A 15 -7.10 0.25 1.88
N ILE A 16 -5.82 0.20 1.49
CA ILE A 16 -4.70 0.33 2.45
C ILE A 16 -4.68 1.72 3.09
N PHE A 17 -5.03 2.77 2.34
CA PHE A 17 -5.17 4.10 2.91
C PHE A 17 -6.34 4.19 3.88
N ALA A 18 -7.47 3.56 3.55
CA ALA A 18 -8.64 3.49 4.44
C ALA A 18 -8.30 2.74 5.74
N LEU A 19 -7.53 1.65 5.64
CA LEU A 19 -7.04 0.88 6.78
C LEU A 19 -6.11 1.73 7.66
N LYS A 20 -5.14 2.43 7.05
CA LYS A 20 -4.23 3.36 7.73
C LYS A 20 -5.00 4.43 8.52
N GLY A 21 -5.97 5.08 7.87
CA GLY A 21 -6.83 6.09 8.53
C GLY A 21 -7.68 5.50 9.65
N GLY A 22 -8.27 4.31 9.43
CA GLY A 22 -9.06 3.59 10.43
C GLY A 22 -8.26 3.20 11.68
N LEU A 23 -6.99 2.80 11.52
CA LEU A 23 -6.06 2.52 12.63
C LEU A 23 -5.78 3.77 13.47
N GLY A 24 -5.56 4.91 12.81
CA GLY A 24 -5.38 6.20 13.50
C GLY A 24 -6.63 6.63 14.29
N LEU A 25 -7.81 6.48 13.70
CA LEU A 25 -9.09 6.75 14.36
C LEU A 25 -9.35 5.82 15.54
N HIS A 26 -8.98 4.53 15.41
CA HIS A 26 -9.10 3.57 16.50
C HIS A 26 -8.26 3.99 17.71
N TYR A 27 -7.02 4.45 17.50
CA TYR A 27 -6.18 4.97 18.57
C TYR A 27 -6.79 6.22 19.24
N LEU A 28 -7.33 7.14 18.43
CA LEU A 28 -7.96 8.36 18.91
C LEU A 28 -9.18 8.07 19.82
N ARG A 29 -10.05 7.15 19.41
CA ARG A 29 -11.17 6.64 20.23
C ARG A 29 -10.69 5.96 21.51
N SER A 30 -9.61 5.19 21.37
CA SER A 30 -9.11 4.29 22.40
C SER A 30 -8.42 4.97 23.57
N ARG A 31 -7.83 6.16 23.36
CA ARG A 31 -7.01 6.85 24.36
C ARG A 31 -7.29 8.33 24.55
N LYS A 32 -7.71 9.05 23.50
CA LYS A 32 -7.71 10.53 23.51
C LYS A 32 -9.12 11.11 23.65
N LEU A 33 -10.10 10.58 22.93
CA LEU A 33 -11.44 11.19 22.83
C LEU A 33 -12.54 10.22 23.29
N LYS A 34 -13.39 10.68 24.22
CA LYS A 34 -14.58 9.94 24.68
C LYS A 34 -15.84 10.45 23.94
N GLY A 35 -16.74 9.52 23.60
CA GLY A 35 -18.11 9.78 23.15
C GLY A 35 -18.23 10.92 22.12
N SER A 36 -18.86 12.02 22.54
CA SER A 36 -19.17 13.17 21.68
C SER A 36 -17.94 13.76 20.96
N ARG A 37 -16.79 13.90 21.63
CA ARG A 37 -15.59 14.45 20.99
C ARG A 37 -15.03 13.54 19.90
N PHE A 38 -15.18 12.23 20.06
CA PHE A 38 -14.79 11.27 19.03
C PHE A 38 -15.71 11.35 17.82
N ILE A 39 -17.03 11.51 18.04
CA ILE A 39 -17.99 11.69 16.94
C ILE A 39 -17.63 12.94 16.13
N ILE A 40 -17.31 14.06 16.78
CA ILE A 40 -16.89 15.28 16.09
C ILE A 40 -15.62 15.04 15.26
N ALA A 41 -14.59 14.41 15.84
CA ALA A 41 -13.35 14.11 15.11
C ALA A 41 -13.58 13.14 13.94
N PHE A 42 -14.48 12.17 14.11
CA PHE A 42 -14.85 11.22 13.06
C PHE A 42 -15.63 11.87 11.92
N VAL A 43 -16.59 12.74 12.24
CA VAL A 43 -17.32 13.54 11.24
C VAL A 43 -16.34 14.44 10.50
N LEU A 44 -15.43 15.11 11.21
CA LEU A 44 -14.40 15.95 10.59
C LEU A 44 -13.49 15.14 9.65
N TYR A 45 -13.11 13.93 10.04
CA TYR A 45 -12.37 13.01 9.18
C TYR A 45 -13.15 12.69 7.89
N LEU A 46 -14.42 12.30 8.02
CA LEU A 46 -15.26 11.97 6.85
C LEU A 46 -15.46 13.18 5.94
N VAL A 47 -15.76 14.35 6.50
CA VAL A 47 -15.92 15.60 5.75
C VAL A 47 -14.61 15.97 5.05
N GLY A 48 -13.47 15.87 5.75
CA GLY A 48 -12.16 16.13 5.16
C GLY A 48 -11.87 15.26 3.93
N TYR A 49 -12.11 13.95 4.04
CA TYR A 49 -11.94 13.05 2.89
C TYR A 49 -12.99 13.27 1.79
N ALA A 50 -14.25 13.55 2.14
CA ALA A 50 -15.27 13.89 1.17
C ALA A 50 -14.89 15.15 0.36
N LEU A 51 -14.35 16.17 1.02
CA LEU A 51 -13.82 17.37 0.37
C LEU A 51 -12.61 17.06 -0.50
N LEU A 52 -11.74 16.13 -0.11
CA LEU A 52 -10.62 15.69 -0.96
C LEU A 52 -11.12 15.00 -2.24
N PHE A 53 -12.10 14.09 -2.14
CA PHE A 53 -12.70 13.44 -3.32
C PHE A 53 -13.45 14.44 -4.21
N ALA A 54 -14.23 15.34 -3.62
CA ALA A 54 -14.94 16.39 -4.35
C ALA A 54 -13.97 17.37 -5.03
N GLY A 55 -12.91 17.78 -4.32
CA GLY A 55 -11.86 18.63 -4.85
C GLY A 55 -11.12 17.97 -6.00
N ALA A 56 -10.78 16.68 -5.88
CA ALA A 56 -10.20 15.90 -6.98
C ALA A 56 -11.14 15.80 -8.19
N ALA A 57 -12.45 15.66 -7.98
CA ALA A 57 -13.44 15.60 -9.04
C ALA A 57 -13.60 16.96 -9.76
N ALA A 58 -13.65 18.04 -8.99
CA ALA A 58 -13.72 19.41 -9.50
C ALA A 58 -12.45 19.78 -10.28
N LEU A 59 -11.27 19.41 -9.77
CA LEU A 59 -10.01 19.66 -10.44
C LEU A 59 -9.92 18.88 -11.76
N ASN A 60 -10.35 17.61 -11.77
CA ASN A 60 -10.49 16.80 -13.00
C ASN A 60 -11.57 17.29 -13.97
N HIS A 61 -12.39 18.29 -13.62
CA HIS A 61 -13.29 18.94 -14.58
C HIS A 61 -12.62 20.15 -15.25
N ARG A 62 -11.64 20.75 -14.59
CA ARG A 62 -10.96 21.97 -15.03
C ARG A 62 -9.65 21.68 -15.75
N LEU A 63 -9.00 20.56 -15.43
CA LEU A 63 -7.70 20.18 -15.97
C LEU A 63 -7.83 19.13 -17.06
N ASP A 64 -7.17 19.36 -18.18
CA ASP A 64 -6.88 18.32 -19.16
C ASP A 64 -5.66 17.51 -18.68
N LEU A 65 -5.88 16.25 -18.29
CA LEU A 65 -4.82 15.38 -17.76
C LEU A 65 -3.64 15.22 -18.70
N THR A 66 -3.86 15.30 -20.01
CA THR A 66 -2.81 15.14 -21.02
C THR A 66 -1.82 16.32 -21.01
N ALA A 67 -2.32 17.54 -20.81
CA ALA A 67 -1.50 18.74 -20.74
C ALA A 67 -0.65 18.82 -19.46
N TYR A 68 -1.13 18.24 -18.35
CA TYR A 68 -0.47 18.32 -17.03
C TYR A 68 0.32 17.07 -16.65
N PHE A 69 0.44 16.08 -17.54
CA PHE A 69 1.20 14.85 -17.30
C PHE A 69 2.65 15.09 -16.82
N PRO A 70 3.43 16.05 -17.38
CA PRO A 70 4.79 16.33 -16.91
C PRO A 70 4.82 16.84 -15.45
N THR A 71 3.82 17.64 -15.08
CA THR A 71 3.68 18.17 -13.70
C THR A 71 3.25 17.08 -12.74
N LEU A 72 2.30 16.22 -13.14
CA LEU A 72 1.89 15.05 -12.37
C LEU A 72 3.08 14.10 -12.13
N ARG A 73 3.93 13.90 -13.14
CA ARG A 73 5.16 13.09 -13.00
C ARG A 73 6.13 13.70 -11.99
N ARG A 74 6.44 15.00 -12.06
CA ARG A 74 7.29 15.67 -11.06
C ARG A 74 6.69 15.63 -9.65
N MET A 75 5.36 15.74 -9.54
CA MET A 75 4.65 15.62 -8.27
C MET A 75 4.69 14.18 -7.73
N ALA A 76 4.65 13.16 -8.60
CA ALA A 76 4.84 11.77 -8.24
C ALA A 76 6.28 11.48 -7.78
N GLU A 77 7.28 11.99 -8.50
CA GLU A 77 8.70 11.83 -8.18
C GLU A 77 9.04 12.47 -6.82
N SER A 78 8.63 13.72 -6.60
CA SER A 78 8.75 14.39 -5.29
C SER A 78 7.89 13.74 -4.21
N GLY A 79 6.72 13.22 -4.58
CA GLY A 79 5.82 12.47 -3.70
C GLY A 79 6.43 11.17 -3.18
N MET A 80 7.24 10.47 -3.98
CA MET A 80 7.97 9.27 -3.53
C MET A 80 8.99 9.60 -2.45
N ALA A 81 9.74 10.69 -2.58
CA ALA A 81 10.70 11.11 -1.55
C ALA A 81 9.99 11.36 -0.22
N ILE A 82 8.89 12.13 -0.24
CA ILE A 82 8.08 12.40 0.96
C ILE A 82 7.48 11.10 1.53
N HIS A 83 7.04 10.18 0.67
CA HIS A 83 6.48 8.91 1.08
C HIS A 83 7.51 8.02 1.81
N ILE A 84 8.75 7.97 1.30
CA ILE A 84 9.87 7.25 1.95
C ILE A 84 10.21 7.90 3.29
N SER A 85 10.31 9.23 3.35
CA SER A 85 10.55 9.94 4.61
C SER A 85 9.45 9.65 5.64
N LEU A 86 8.19 9.64 5.21
CA LEU A 86 7.05 9.30 6.05
C LEU A 86 7.10 7.84 6.54
N ALA A 87 7.44 6.90 5.65
CA ALA A 87 7.59 5.48 6.01
C ALA A 87 8.72 5.28 7.02
N ALA A 88 9.87 5.93 6.82
CA ALA A 88 10.98 5.90 7.77
C ALA A 88 10.57 6.49 9.13
N LEU A 89 9.87 7.63 9.14
CA LEU A 89 9.37 8.23 10.37
C LEU A 89 8.37 7.29 11.09
N MET A 90 7.45 6.67 10.36
CA MET A 90 6.52 5.68 10.93
C MET A 90 7.24 4.46 11.51
N LEU A 91 8.28 3.97 10.82
CA LEU A 91 9.08 2.83 11.28
C LEU A 91 9.84 3.18 12.58
N LEU A 92 10.58 4.30 12.56
CA LEU A 92 11.35 4.77 13.72
C LEU A 92 10.44 5.04 14.92
N TRP A 93 9.31 5.71 14.69
CA TRP A 93 8.35 6.03 15.75
C TRP A 93 7.64 4.77 16.28
N GLY A 94 7.31 3.82 15.41
CA GLY A 94 6.75 2.53 15.81
C GLY A 94 7.74 1.72 16.67
N LEU A 95 9.00 1.60 16.25
CA LEU A 95 10.05 0.93 17.03
C LEU A 95 10.29 1.62 18.38
N TRP A 96 10.31 2.95 18.40
CA TRP A 96 10.44 3.73 19.63
C TRP A 96 9.25 3.49 20.58
N LEU A 97 8.02 3.43 20.04
CA LEU A 97 6.82 3.18 20.82
C LEU A 97 6.79 1.76 21.39
N LEU A 98 7.23 0.75 20.65
CA LEU A 98 7.41 -0.62 21.15
C LEU A 98 8.41 -0.67 22.31
N ARG A 99 9.57 -0.02 22.16
CA ARG A 99 10.62 0.01 23.21
C ARG A 99 10.13 0.69 24.50
N ARG A 100 9.33 1.75 24.41
CA ARG A 100 8.79 2.45 25.59
C ARG A 100 7.60 1.76 26.25
N SER A 101 6.80 1.00 25.48
CA SER A 101 5.59 0.36 26.00
C SER A 101 5.87 -0.70 27.08
N GLY A 102 7.09 -1.23 27.15
CA GLY A 102 7.51 -2.16 28.21
C GLY A 102 7.90 -1.50 29.55
N ALA A 103 8.17 -0.18 29.58
CA ALA A 103 8.78 0.47 30.75
C ALA A 103 7.82 1.33 31.58
N LYS A 104 6.70 1.80 31.00
CA LYS A 104 5.57 2.52 31.65
C LYS A 104 4.52 2.84 30.57
N PRO A 105 3.21 2.95 30.90
CA PRO A 105 2.21 3.41 29.95
C PRO A 105 2.55 4.87 29.56
N ALA A 106 3.11 5.05 28.36
CA ALA A 106 3.52 6.36 27.86
C ALA A 106 2.33 7.33 27.85
N ALA A 107 2.57 8.59 28.23
CA ALA A 107 1.65 9.69 27.95
C ALA A 107 1.29 9.65 26.45
N GLY A 108 -0.01 9.63 26.13
CA GLY A 108 -0.50 9.18 24.82
C GLY A 108 0.25 9.76 23.62
N SER A 109 0.68 8.88 22.72
CA SER A 109 1.47 9.18 21.51
C SER A 109 0.71 10.08 20.54
N HIS A 110 1.41 10.97 19.83
CA HIS A 110 0.87 11.73 18.70
C HIS A 110 1.10 11.03 17.35
N GLY A 111 1.68 9.82 17.36
CA GLY A 111 1.93 9.04 16.13
C GLY A 111 0.66 8.68 15.34
N TRP A 112 -0.52 8.76 15.96
CA TRP A 112 -1.80 8.60 15.26
C TRP A 112 -2.03 9.63 14.15
N LEU A 113 -1.44 10.83 14.27
CA LEU A 113 -1.59 11.88 13.26
C LEU A 113 -0.95 11.46 11.93
N LEU A 114 0.19 10.76 11.99
CA LEU A 114 0.89 10.20 10.83
C LEU A 114 0.06 9.13 10.10
N LEU A 115 -0.89 8.50 10.80
CA LEU A 115 -1.82 7.53 10.25
C LEU A 115 -3.04 8.18 9.58
N VAL A 116 -3.56 9.25 10.17
CA VAL A 116 -4.78 9.90 9.66
C VAL A 116 -4.49 10.86 8.51
N LEU A 117 -3.32 11.51 8.50
CA LEU A 117 -3.03 12.57 7.53
C LEU A 117 -2.64 11.96 6.16
N PRO A 118 -3.28 12.39 5.05
CA PRO A 118 -2.98 11.87 3.72
C PRO A 118 -1.61 12.35 3.23
N CYS A 119 -0.83 11.43 2.69
CA CYS A 119 0.46 11.73 2.08
C CYS A 119 0.28 12.30 0.65
N PRO A 120 1.26 13.02 0.08
CA PRO A 120 1.17 13.53 -1.30
C PRO A 120 0.89 12.43 -2.34
N LEU A 121 1.49 11.26 -2.16
CA LEU A 121 1.23 10.08 -3.00
C LEU A 121 -0.22 9.60 -2.87
N CYS A 122 -0.78 9.64 -1.67
CA CYS A 122 -2.16 9.26 -1.36
C CYS A 122 -3.14 10.21 -2.08
N LEU A 123 -2.85 11.51 -2.09
CA LEU A 123 -3.60 12.51 -2.85
C LEU A 123 -3.54 12.25 -4.34
N LEU A 124 -2.36 11.89 -4.86
CA LEU A 124 -2.20 11.53 -6.27
C LEU A 124 -3.02 10.29 -6.63
N VAL A 125 -3.00 9.24 -5.81
CA VAL A 125 -3.82 8.05 -6.04
C VAL A 125 -5.31 8.40 -6.05
N ILE A 126 -5.79 9.22 -5.10
CA ILE A 126 -7.19 9.69 -5.08
C ILE A 126 -7.51 10.45 -6.38
N PHE A 127 -6.65 11.38 -6.78
CA PHE A 127 -6.82 12.16 -7.99
C PHE A 127 -6.87 11.30 -9.26
N CYS A 128 -5.91 10.39 -9.42
CA CYS A 128 -5.87 9.45 -10.54
C CYS A 128 -7.06 8.49 -10.51
N SER A 129 -7.50 8.05 -9.32
CA SER A 129 -8.67 7.18 -9.19
C SER A 129 -9.94 7.85 -9.68
N VAL A 130 -10.13 9.13 -9.33
CA VAL A 130 -11.26 9.93 -9.78
C VAL A 130 -11.18 10.18 -11.30
N ALA A 131 -9.99 10.53 -11.82
CA ALA A 131 -9.77 10.69 -13.25
C ALA A 131 -10.14 9.43 -14.04
N LEU A 132 -9.65 8.27 -13.59
CA LEU A 132 -9.91 6.97 -14.21
C LEU A 132 -11.40 6.61 -14.16
N LEU A 133 -12.08 6.83 -13.04
CA LEU A 133 -13.53 6.57 -12.93
C LEU A 133 -14.35 7.49 -13.84
N LYS A 134 -13.97 8.77 -13.98
CA LYS A 134 -14.61 9.69 -14.93
C LYS A 134 -14.42 9.22 -16.38
N ALA A 135 -13.22 8.77 -16.73
CA ALA A 135 -12.92 8.25 -18.06
C ALA A 135 -13.64 6.92 -18.37
N ALA A 136 -13.74 6.03 -17.37
CA ALA A 136 -14.37 4.73 -17.53
C ALA A 136 -15.91 4.79 -17.53
N PHE A 137 -16.50 5.75 -16.80
CA PHE A 137 -17.96 5.87 -16.63
C PHE A 137 -18.44 7.32 -16.82
N PRO A 138 -18.38 7.89 -18.02
CA PRO A 138 -18.69 9.31 -18.26
C PRO A 138 -20.13 9.69 -17.83
N GLU A 139 -21.12 8.90 -18.25
CA GLU A 139 -22.56 9.07 -17.94
C GLU A 139 -22.90 8.95 -16.44
N SER A 140 -22.07 8.26 -15.66
CA SER A 140 -22.36 7.95 -14.24
C SER A 140 -21.22 8.29 -13.29
N SER A 141 -20.33 9.18 -13.72
CA SER A 141 -19.09 9.53 -13.04
C SER A 141 -19.32 9.99 -11.59
N GLY A 142 -20.35 10.81 -11.35
CA GLY A 142 -20.72 11.23 -10.00
C GLY A 142 -21.01 10.05 -9.07
N ARG A 143 -21.83 9.09 -9.51
CA ARG A 143 -22.16 7.89 -8.72
C ARG A 143 -20.93 7.03 -8.45
N ALA A 144 -20.06 6.86 -9.45
CA ALA A 144 -18.84 6.08 -9.30
C ALA A 144 -17.86 6.70 -8.28
N ILE A 145 -17.70 8.02 -8.30
CA ILE A 145 -16.85 8.75 -7.34
C ILE A 145 -17.45 8.69 -5.93
N THR A 146 -18.77 8.88 -5.79
CA THR A 146 -19.44 8.72 -4.51
C THR A 146 -19.29 7.31 -3.97
N PHE A 147 -19.42 6.29 -4.83
CA PHE A 147 -19.21 4.90 -4.43
C PHE A 147 -17.77 4.65 -3.94
N LEU A 148 -16.77 5.22 -4.62
CA LEU A 148 -15.37 5.14 -4.16
C LEU A 148 -15.18 5.80 -2.78
N GLY A 149 -15.74 6.99 -2.58
CA GLY A 149 -15.69 7.70 -1.30
C GLY A 149 -16.42 6.95 -0.18
N CYS A 150 -17.61 6.41 -0.46
CA CYS A 150 -18.36 5.56 0.47
C CYS A 150 -17.61 4.27 0.78
N GLY A 151 -16.98 3.64 -0.22
CA GLY A 151 -16.14 2.46 -0.05
C GLY A 151 -14.94 2.75 0.85
N PHE A 152 -14.26 3.88 0.65
CA PHE A 152 -13.18 4.34 1.52
C PHE A 152 -13.66 4.54 2.97
N ALA A 153 -14.76 5.27 3.17
CA ALA A 153 -15.33 5.50 4.49
C ALA A 153 -15.77 4.19 5.17
N GLY A 154 -16.41 3.29 4.41
CA GLY A 154 -16.83 1.96 4.86
C GLY A 154 -15.65 1.10 5.28
N MET A 155 -14.56 1.09 4.51
CA MET A 155 -13.33 0.37 4.86
C MET A 155 -12.64 0.96 6.11
N SER A 156 -12.61 2.28 6.26
CA SER A 156 -12.10 2.92 7.48
C SER A 156 -12.96 2.57 8.71
N LEU A 157 -14.27 2.54 8.56
CA LEU A 157 -15.21 2.10 9.60
C LEU A 157 -15.05 0.63 9.94
N LEU A 158 -14.89 -0.23 8.93
CA LEU A 158 -14.65 -1.65 9.11
C LEU A 158 -13.36 -1.89 9.88
N ALA A 159 -12.27 -1.21 9.50
CA ALA A 159 -11.01 -1.27 10.21
C ALA A 159 -11.18 -0.83 11.68
N LEU A 160 -11.83 0.31 11.92
CA LEU A 160 -12.13 0.80 13.27
C LEU A 160 -12.95 -0.21 14.10
N GLY A 161 -13.97 -0.81 13.50
CA GLY A 161 -14.86 -1.78 14.13
C GLY A 161 -14.14 -3.09 14.47
N LEU A 162 -13.41 -3.67 13.52
CA LEU A 162 -12.65 -4.91 13.71
C LEU A 162 -11.62 -4.77 14.84
N LEU A 163 -10.91 -3.65 14.87
CA LEU A 163 -9.91 -3.37 15.90
C LEU A 163 -10.56 -3.11 17.27
N GLY A 164 -11.70 -2.42 17.30
CA GLY A 164 -12.48 -2.21 18.52
C GLY A 164 -12.97 -3.53 19.12
N CYS A 165 -13.52 -4.42 18.29
CA CYS A 165 -13.95 -5.76 18.72
C CYS A 165 -12.78 -6.60 19.23
N ARG A 166 -11.65 -6.61 18.50
CA ARG A 166 -10.45 -7.35 18.89
C ARG A 166 -9.87 -6.85 20.22
N ARG A 167 -9.92 -5.54 20.47
CA ARG A 167 -9.49 -4.96 21.75
C ARG A 167 -10.37 -5.39 22.91
N GLY A 168 -11.69 -5.39 22.73
CA GLY A 168 -12.63 -5.88 23.75
C GLY A 168 -12.37 -7.33 24.16
N ARG A 169 -11.80 -8.14 23.26
CA ARG A 169 -11.48 -9.55 23.49
C ARG A 169 -10.08 -9.79 24.06
N ASN A 170 -9.07 -9.05 23.61
CA ASN A 170 -7.67 -9.34 23.94
C ASN A 170 -7.06 -8.41 25.00
N GLY A 171 -7.74 -7.32 25.38
CA GLY A 171 -7.25 -6.39 26.42
C GLY A 171 -5.94 -5.67 26.10
N GLU A 172 -5.41 -5.78 24.87
CA GLU A 172 -4.10 -5.23 24.51
C GLU A 172 -4.05 -3.70 24.66
N PRO A 173 -2.90 -3.16 25.13
CA PRO A 173 -2.73 -1.73 25.22
C PRO A 173 -2.70 -1.10 23.81
N PRO A 174 -3.41 0.02 23.61
CA PRO A 174 -3.58 0.65 22.31
C PRO A 174 -2.26 1.16 21.69
N GLU A 175 -1.23 1.38 22.51
CA GLU A 175 0.12 1.74 22.07
C GLU A 175 0.81 0.62 21.29
N ILE A 176 0.68 -0.64 21.73
CA ILE A 176 1.32 -1.78 21.07
C ILE A 176 0.66 -2.02 19.70
N LEU A 177 -0.67 -1.91 19.65
CA LEU A 177 -1.42 -2.01 18.39
C LEU A 177 -1.07 -0.87 17.44
N LEU A 178 -0.96 0.36 17.93
CA LEU A 178 -0.54 1.51 17.14
C LEU A 178 0.88 1.30 16.59
N ALA A 179 1.81 0.88 17.45
CA ALA A 179 3.20 0.68 17.08
C ALA A 179 3.38 -0.43 16.03
N SER A 180 2.74 -1.58 16.23
CA SER A 180 2.78 -2.70 15.29
C SER A 180 2.15 -2.33 13.95
N ALA A 181 1.04 -1.59 13.97
CA ALA A 181 0.42 -1.07 12.76
C ALA A 181 1.33 -0.09 12.00
N MET A 182 1.98 0.85 12.70
CA MET A 182 2.92 1.79 12.08
C MET A 182 4.09 1.06 11.41
N ILE A 183 4.65 0.05 12.06
CA ILE A 183 5.74 -0.76 11.50
C ILE A 183 5.25 -1.57 10.30
N GLY A 184 4.09 -2.23 10.40
CA GLY A 184 3.52 -3.03 9.31
C GLY A 184 3.22 -2.19 8.07
N ILE A 185 2.62 -1.00 8.25
CA ILE A 185 2.34 -0.08 7.14
C ILE A 185 3.63 0.48 6.55
N ALA A 186 4.62 0.83 7.36
CA ALA A 186 5.92 1.29 6.88
C ALA A 186 6.64 0.21 6.07
N ALA A 187 6.64 -1.04 6.54
CA ALA A 187 7.20 -2.17 5.81
C ALA A 187 6.49 -2.40 4.48
N TYR A 188 5.16 -2.35 4.46
CA TYR A 188 4.36 -2.44 3.24
C TYR A 188 4.71 -1.33 2.23
N PHE A 189 4.88 -0.09 2.70
CA PHE A 189 5.27 1.03 1.84
C PHE A 189 6.68 0.88 1.28
N CYS A 190 7.66 0.50 2.11
CA CYS A 190 9.01 0.21 1.64
C CYS A 190 9.01 -0.91 0.59
N LEU A 191 8.26 -1.98 0.83
CA LEU A 191 8.14 -3.10 -0.09
C LEU A 191 7.52 -2.64 -1.42
N THR A 192 6.47 -1.82 -1.38
CA THR A 192 5.82 -1.29 -2.58
C THR A 192 6.77 -0.41 -3.40
N VAL A 193 7.59 0.43 -2.75
CA VAL A 193 8.59 1.28 -3.42
C VAL A 193 9.69 0.45 -4.09
N VAL A 194 10.12 -0.65 -3.47
CA VAL A 194 11.14 -1.53 -4.06
C VAL A 194 10.59 -2.34 -5.23
N ILE A 195 9.33 -2.79 -5.11
CA ILE A 195 8.69 -3.66 -6.09
C ILE A 195 8.17 -2.90 -7.33
N ALA A 196 7.56 -1.73 -7.14
CA ALA A 196 6.94 -0.97 -8.23
C ALA A 196 7.87 -0.68 -9.44
N PRO A 197 9.12 -0.21 -9.27
CA PRO A 197 10.00 0.07 -10.42
C PRO A 197 10.44 -1.19 -11.16
N GLN A 198 10.50 -2.36 -10.49
CA GLN A 198 10.85 -3.63 -11.15
C GLN A 198 9.78 -4.04 -12.18
N PHE A 199 8.52 -3.69 -11.93
CA PHE A 199 7.42 -3.96 -12.85
C PHE A 199 7.27 -2.93 -13.97
N ALA A 200 7.78 -1.70 -13.79
CA ALA A 200 7.71 -0.65 -14.81
C ALA A 200 8.60 -0.94 -16.03
N GLY A 201 9.63 -1.78 -15.88
CA GLY A 201 10.55 -2.19 -16.95
C GLY A 201 10.27 -3.57 -17.53
N ILE A 202 9.16 -4.23 -17.16
CA ILE A 202 8.95 -5.64 -17.52
C ILE A 202 8.86 -5.84 -19.04
N ASP A 203 8.29 -4.90 -19.77
CA ASP A 203 8.21 -4.94 -21.24
C ASP A 203 9.59 -4.79 -21.88
N GLU A 204 10.46 -3.92 -21.33
CA GLU A 204 11.85 -3.76 -21.79
C GLU A 204 12.65 -5.05 -21.51
N VAL A 205 12.51 -5.62 -20.31
CA VAL A 205 13.16 -6.89 -19.92
C VAL A 205 12.67 -8.05 -20.78
N TYR A 206 11.37 -8.12 -21.05
CA TYR A 206 10.78 -9.15 -21.91
C TYR A 206 11.25 -8.98 -23.36
N ARG A 207 11.34 -7.74 -23.86
CA ARG A 207 11.82 -7.44 -25.21
C ARG A 207 13.32 -7.72 -25.35
N LEU A 208 14.13 -7.40 -24.35
CA LEU A 208 15.53 -7.78 -24.28
C LEU A 208 15.69 -9.30 -24.24
N GLY A 209 14.90 -10.02 -23.43
CA GLY A 209 14.88 -11.48 -23.41
C GLY A 209 14.47 -12.11 -24.75
N ALA A 210 13.45 -11.56 -25.41
CA ALA A 210 13.00 -12.00 -26.72
C ALA A 210 14.00 -11.68 -27.84
N TYR A 211 14.72 -10.55 -27.74
CA TYR A 211 15.76 -10.16 -28.67
C TYR A 211 17.04 -11.00 -28.49
N SER A 212 17.43 -11.26 -27.24
CA SER A 212 18.51 -12.20 -26.91
C SER A 212 18.17 -13.61 -27.37
N ALA A 213 16.93 -14.08 -27.17
CA ALA A 213 16.48 -15.39 -27.65
C ALA A 213 16.51 -15.53 -29.18
N ARG A 214 16.16 -14.48 -29.95
CA ARG A 214 16.24 -14.49 -31.43
C ARG A 214 17.68 -14.44 -31.94
N ASN A 215 18.53 -13.60 -31.36
CA ASN A 215 19.95 -13.56 -31.74
C ASN A 215 20.69 -14.86 -31.37
N LEU A 216 20.31 -15.48 -30.26
CA LEU A 216 20.77 -16.82 -29.88
C LEU A 216 20.23 -17.88 -30.84
N ALA A 217 18.99 -17.76 -31.36
CA ALA A 217 18.44 -18.69 -32.35
C ALA A 217 19.13 -18.57 -33.73
N GLU A 218 19.59 -17.38 -34.13
CA GLU A 218 20.27 -17.15 -35.41
C GLU A 218 21.78 -17.48 -35.41
N SER A 219 22.43 -17.62 -34.24
CA SER A 219 23.90 -17.76 -34.15
C SER A 219 24.42 -19.05 -33.49
N ALA A 220 23.59 -20.09 -33.32
CA ALA A 220 23.93 -21.16 -32.37
C ALA A 220 23.48 -22.59 -32.73
N PRO A 221 24.36 -23.44 -33.27
CA PRO A 221 24.20 -24.90 -33.24
C PRO A 221 24.47 -25.50 -31.83
N TRP A 222 24.31 -24.77 -30.72
CA TRP A 222 24.64 -25.20 -29.35
C TRP A 222 23.43 -25.26 -28.39
N SER A 223 22.21 -25.15 -28.92
CA SER A 223 20.95 -25.29 -28.17
C SER A 223 20.78 -26.65 -27.48
N TRP A 224 21.48 -27.69 -27.95
CA TRP A 224 21.49 -29.03 -27.35
C TRP A 224 22.39 -29.16 -26.10
N LEU A 225 23.28 -28.19 -25.81
CA LEU A 225 24.13 -28.16 -24.61
C LEU A 225 23.52 -27.38 -23.43
N LEU A 226 22.59 -26.45 -23.70
CA LEU A 226 21.94 -25.64 -22.66
C LEU A 226 20.86 -26.39 -21.88
N ALA A 227 20.09 -27.25 -22.54
CA ALA A 227 19.06 -28.06 -21.89
C ALA A 227 19.62 -29.00 -20.80
N PRO A 228 20.71 -29.76 -21.02
CA PRO A 228 21.28 -30.62 -19.98
C PRO A 228 21.97 -29.83 -18.86
N THR A 229 22.55 -28.66 -19.13
CA THR A 229 23.21 -27.84 -18.10
C THR A 229 22.21 -27.16 -17.17
N LEU A 230 21.09 -26.64 -17.70
CA LEU A 230 19.96 -26.17 -16.89
C LEU A 230 19.29 -27.31 -16.12
N GLY A 231 19.12 -28.48 -16.74
CA GLY A 231 18.63 -29.69 -16.08
C GLY A 231 19.53 -30.15 -14.94
N ALA A 232 20.86 -30.08 -15.11
CA ALA A 232 21.83 -30.43 -14.07
C ALA A 232 21.85 -29.41 -12.92
N LEU A 233 21.67 -28.11 -13.21
CA LEU A 233 21.56 -27.06 -12.19
C LEU A 233 20.27 -27.18 -11.35
N VAL A 234 19.14 -27.43 -11.99
CA VAL A 234 17.85 -27.64 -11.28
C VAL A 234 17.87 -28.97 -10.52
N GLY A 235 18.42 -30.02 -11.13
CA GLY A 235 18.56 -31.34 -10.52
C GLY A 235 19.51 -31.36 -9.32
N SER A 236 20.67 -30.71 -9.42
CA SER A 236 21.63 -30.59 -8.30
C SER A 236 21.04 -29.79 -7.13
N GLY A 237 20.31 -28.70 -7.40
CA GLY A 237 19.57 -27.96 -6.38
C GLY A 237 18.54 -28.84 -5.65
N HIS A 238 17.76 -29.63 -6.40
CA HIS A 238 16.74 -30.50 -5.83
C HIS A 238 17.35 -31.70 -5.05
N LEU A 239 18.52 -32.20 -5.47
CA LEU A 239 19.23 -33.27 -4.79
C LEU A 239 19.88 -32.78 -3.48
N ILE A 240 20.50 -31.60 -3.49
CA ILE A 240 21.07 -30.96 -2.28
C ILE A 240 19.95 -30.69 -1.26
N GLN A 241 18.78 -30.24 -1.70
CA GLN A 241 17.64 -30.02 -0.81
C GLN A 241 17.12 -31.34 -0.21
N ARG A 242 17.05 -32.43 -0.99
CA ARG A 242 16.65 -33.75 -0.46
C ARG A 242 17.68 -34.34 0.50
N LEU A 243 18.97 -34.17 0.23
CA LEU A 243 20.05 -34.62 1.13
C LEU A 243 20.04 -33.85 2.45
N ARG A 244 19.70 -32.56 2.43
CA ARG A 244 19.55 -31.73 3.64
C ARG A 244 18.38 -32.20 4.51
N ILE A 245 17.22 -32.48 3.91
CA ILE A 245 16.03 -32.99 4.62
C ILE A 245 16.30 -34.37 5.24
N ARG A 246 16.99 -35.27 4.52
CA ARG A 246 17.37 -36.59 5.08
C ARG A 246 18.35 -36.49 6.24
N ARG A 247 19.26 -35.51 6.22
CA ARG A 247 20.17 -35.26 7.35
C ARG A 247 19.45 -34.74 8.57
N GLU A 248 18.38 -33.96 8.41
CA GLU A 248 17.62 -33.42 9.55
C GLU A 248 16.70 -34.46 10.20
N GLN A 249 16.24 -35.47 9.45
CA GLN A 249 15.43 -36.58 9.98
C GLN A 249 16.24 -37.69 10.68
N SER A 250 17.58 -37.73 10.54
CA SER A 250 18.42 -38.73 11.22
C SER A 250 18.87 -38.31 12.63
N TRP A 251 18.43 -37.15 13.12
CA TRP A 251 18.74 -36.60 14.44
C TRP A 251 17.52 -36.48 15.36
N THR A 252 16.38 -37.05 14.93
CA THR A 252 15.17 -37.26 15.74
C THR A 252 14.91 -38.75 15.87
#